data_AF-A0A933CK12-F1
#
_entry.id   AF-A0A933CK12-F1
#
_cell.length_a   1.000
_cell.length_b   1.000
_cell.length_c   1.000
_cell.angle_alpha   90.00
_cell.angle_beta   90.00
_cell.angle_gamma   90.00
#
_symmetry.space_group_name_H-M   'P 1'
#
loop_
_entity.id
_entity.type
_entity.pdbx_description
1 polymer ?
#
loop_
_entity_poly.entity_id
_entity_poly.type
_entity_poly.pdbx_seq_one_letter_code
_entity_poly.pdbx_strand_id
1 'polypeptide(L)'
;MKLRFLLIGFLALLLWPTSGKTAEVEVTIVGPGKKQYPIAVSPLRNLGQRDNGGAVSEGIADTIARDLDLSGWFRVLDRSAYLEQPQRSGITIGEFDFRNWSTIGAEGLVKGGFSLQGDDLTVELRLFDVFQSKQIVGKKYTGKAKDFRRIAHKFADEIILQFTGVPGPFNTRIAYVSS
;
A
#
# COMPACT_ATOMS: atom_id res chain seq x y z
N MET A 1 -52.21 -42.66 40.23
CA MET A 1 -53.47 -42.41 39.50
C MET A 1 -53.37 -41.04 38.83
N LYS A 2 -53.33 -41.00 37.49
CA LYS A 2 -53.74 -39.93 36.54
C LYS A 2 -53.24 -38.50 36.84
N LEU A 3 -52.58 -37.76 35.96
CA LEU A 3 -53.06 -37.32 34.63
C LEU A 3 -51.91 -36.47 34.01
N ARG A 4 -51.19 -36.91 32.97
CA ARG A 4 -51.38 -36.65 31.53
C ARG A 4 -51.58 -35.16 31.13
N PHE A 5 -50.61 -34.68 30.34
CA PHE A 5 -50.76 -33.85 29.13
C PHE A 5 -51.44 -32.48 29.23
N LEU A 6 -50.64 -31.41 29.18
CA LEU A 6 -50.87 -30.09 28.54
C LEU A 6 -49.80 -29.13 29.10
N LEU A 7 -48.73 -28.80 28.39
CA LEU A 7 -48.72 -27.72 27.42
C LEU A 7 -47.50 -27.90 26.50
N ILE A 8 -47.75 -28.44 25.30
CA ILE A 8 -46.85 -28.33 24.16
C ILE A 8 -47.00 -26.89 23.67
N GLY A 9 -46.07 -26.00 24.01
CA GLY A 9 -46.21 -24.59 23.62
C GLY A 9 -45.21 -23.62 24.23
N PHE A 10 -43.95 -24.01 24.43
CA PHE A 10 -42.90 -23.06 24.82
C PHE A 10 -41.49 -23.54 24.43
N LEU A 11 -41.33 -24.07 23.21
CA LEU A 11 -40.02 -24.50 22.67
C LEU A 11 -39.71 -23.78 21.35
N ALA A 12 -39.93 -22.47 21.31
CA ALA A 12 -39.58 -21.61 20.20
C ALA A 12 -38.99 -20.30 20.72
N LEU A 13 -37.93 -20.40 21.52
CA LEU A 13 -37.10 -19.25 21.85
C LEU A 13 -35.66 -19.74 22.00
N LEU A 14 -34.72 -19.00 21.43
CA LEU A 14 -33.28 -19.26 21.33
C LEU A 14 -32.81 -20.13 20.15
N LEU A 15 -33.05 -19.63 18.94
CA LEU A 15 -32.04 -19.67 17.88
C LEU A 15 -31.83 -18.23 17.41
N TRP A 16 -31.11 -17.45 18.23
CA TRP A 16 -30.56 -16.19 17.74
C TRP A 16 -29.29 -16.51 16.95
N PRO A 17 -29.19 -16.12 15.66
CA PRO A 17 -27.94 -16.22 14.94
C PRO A 17 -26.95 -15.25 15.58
N THR A 18 -25.86 -15.79 16.11
CA THR A 18 -24.70 -14.99 16.52
C THR A 18 -24.02 -14.48 15.26
N SER A 19 -24.47 -13.34 14.75
CA SER A 19 -23.72 -12.61 13.72
C SER A 19 -22.41 -12.14 14.34
N GLY A 20 -21.33 -12.89 14.11
CA GLY A 20 -19.98 -12.46 14.40
C GLY A 20 -19.70 -11.20 13.59
N LYS A 21 -19.66 -10.04 14.25
CA LYS A 21 -19.16 -8.81 13.64
C LYS A 21 -17.65 -8.93 13.58
N THR A 22 -17.12 -9.15 12.38
CA THR A 22 -15.72 -8.92 12.09
C THR A 22 -15.45 -7.45 12.36
N ALA A 23 -14.67 -7.14 13.39
CA ALA A 23 -14.23 -5.78 13.66
C ALA A 23 -13.20 -5.40 12.59
N GLU A 24 -13.68 -4.77 11.52
CA GLU A 24 -12.83 -4.11 10.54
C GLU A 24 -12.28 -2.84 11.19
N VAL A 25 -10.96 -2.81 11.40
CA VAL A 25 -10.28 -1.64 11.99
C VAL A 25 -10.16 -0.59 10.90
N GLU A 26 -11.14 0.32 10.84
CA GLU A 26 -11.09 1.50 9.99
C GLU A 26 -10.30 2.60 10.72
N VAL A 27 -9.09 2.90 10.23
CA VAL A 27 -8.26 3.98 10.77
C VAL A 27 -8.65 5.28 10.06
N THR A 28 -9.52 6.07 10.68
CA THR A 28 -9.84 7.43 10.19
C THR A 28 -8.84 8.42 10.74
N ILE A 29 -8.12 9.13 9.87
CA ILE A 29 -7.21 10.21 10.27
C ILE A 29 -8.01 11.49 10.42
N VAL A 30 -8.14 11.98 11.64
CA VAL A 30 -8.77 13.27 11.96
C VAL A 30 -7.74 14.14 12.68
N GLY A 31 -7.23 15.18 12.02
CA GLY A 31 -6.26 16.11 12.62
C GLY A 31 -6.19 17.45 11.89
N PRO A 32 -5.93 18.57 12.60
CA PRO A 32 -5.81 19.89 11.98
C PRO A 32 -4.61 19.94 11.04
N GLY A 33 -4.77 20.62 9.90
CA GLY A 33 -3.93 20.53 8.70
C GLY A 33 -2.44 20.76 8.92
N LYS A 34 -1.70 19.69 9.22
CA LYS A 34 -0.25 19.65 9.02
C LYS A 34 0.04 19.76 7.52
N LYS A 35 1.06 20.54 7.15
CA LYS A 35 1.53 20.63 5.76
C LYS A 35 2.08 19.25 5.35
N GLN A 36 1.32 18.53 4.55
CA GLN A 36 1.71 17.23 4.00
C GLN A 36 2.62 17.40 2.78
N TYR A 37 3.62 16.51 2.63
CA TYR A 37 4.53 16.49 1.50
C TYR A 37 3.87 15.81 0.28
N PRO A 38 3.68 16.51 -0.86
CA PRO A 38 3.06 15.93 -2.05
C PRO A 38 3.95 14.86 -2.69
N ILE A 39 3.44 13.63 -2.83
CA ILE A 39 4.20 12.51 -3.39
C ILE A 39 3.37 11.74 -4.42
N ALA A 40 3.98 11.41 -5.55
CA ALA A 40 3.40 10.50 -6.53
C ALA A 40 3.95 9.08 -6.34
N VAL A 41 3.08 8.07 -6.45
CA VAL A 41 3.46 6.65 -6.36
C VAL A 41 2.99 5.95 -7.62
N SER A 42 3.90 5.82 -8.59
CA SER A 42 3.62 5.16 -9.86
C SER A 42 3.46 3.65 -9.67
N PRO A 43 2.47 3.01 -10.32
CA PRO A 43 2.48 1.57 -10.55
C PRO A 43 3.83 1.11 -11.11
N LEU A 44 4.23 -0.11 -10.80
CA LEU A 44 5.55 -0.60 -11.18
C LEU A 44 5.57 -1.02 -12.65
N ARG A 45 6.67 -0.71 -13.32
CA ARG A 45 6.95 -1.22 -14.65
C ARG A 45 7.27 -2.71 -14.60
N ASN A 46 6.70 -3.49 -15.51
CA ASN A 46 7.14 -4.86 -15.72
C ASN A 46 8.46 -4.86 -16.51
N LEU A 47 9.50 -5.43 -15.90
CA LEU A 47 10.84 -5.60 -16.49
C LEU A 47 11.04 -7.03 -17.03
N GLY A 48 10.09 -7.93 -16.76
CA GLY A 48 10.10 -9.29 -17.27
C GLY A 48 9.54 -9.40 -18.69
N GLN A 49 9.64 -10.60 -19.27
CA GLN A 49 9.15 -10.86 -20.63
C GLN A 49 7.66 -11.24 -20.69
N ARG A 50 7.03 -11.55 -19.55
CA ARG A 50 5.63 -11.98 -19.49
C ARG A 50 4.78 -10.84 -18.96
N ASP A 51 3.67 -10.55 -19.62
CA ASP A 51 2.61 -9.66 -19.13
C ASP A 51 1.75 -10.32 -18.05
N ASN A 52 2.39 -10.93 -17.06
CA ASN A 52 1.75 -11.43 -15.85
C ASN A 52 2.27 -10.61 -14.66
N GLY A 53 1.37 -10.20 -13.76
CA GLY A 53 1.76 -9.45 -12.55
C GLY A 53 1.18 -8.04 -12.41
N GLY A 54 0.11 -7.69 -13.13
CA GLY A 54 -0.64 -6.45 -12.88
C GLY A 54 -1.02 -6.29 -11.40
N ALA A 55 -1.42 -7.39 -10.74
CA ALA A 55 -1.70 -7.41 -9.30
C ALA A 55 -0.47 -7.08 -8.42
N VAL A 56 0.74 -7.46 -8.83
CA VAL A 56 1.98 -7.11 -8.11
C VAL A 56 2.32 -5.63 -8.34
N SER A 57 2.20 -5.17 -9.58
CA SER A 57 2.44 -3.77 -9.95
C SER A 57 1.58 -2.80 -9.14
N GLU A 58 0.26 -2.95 -9.27
CA GLU A 58 -0.70 -2.10 -8.55
C GLU A 58 -0.63 -2.37 -7.05
N GLY A 59 -0.52 -3.63 -6.65
CA GLY A 59 -0.49 -4.02 -5.24
C GLY A 59 0.67 -3.40 -4.45
N ILE A 60 1.86 -3.30 -5.03
CA ILE A 60 3.00 -2.62 -4.40
C ILE A 60 2.73 -1.11 -4.31
N ALA A 61 2.34 -0.48 -5.42
CA ALA A 61 2.10 0.96 -5.45
C ALA A 61 0.96 1.38 -4.51
N ASP A 62 -0.11 0.61 -4.45
CA ASP A 62 -1.25 0.82 -3.56
C ASP A 62 -0.85 0.68 -2.09
N THR A 63 -0.01 -0.29 -1.77
CA THR A 63 0.44 -0.51 -0.39
C THR A 63 1.33 0.63 0.06
N ILE A 64 2.29 1.06 -0.77
CA ILE A 64 3.13 2.23 -0.48
C ILE A 64 2.26 3.48 -0.33
N ALA A 65 1.33 3.72 -1.25
CA ALA A 65 0.44 4.88 -1.20
C ALA A 65 -0.37 4.92 0.10
N ARG A 66 -0.99 3.80 0.48
CA ARG A 66 -1.77 3.71 1.74
C ARG A 66 -0.90 3.96 2.96
N ASP A 67 0.28 3.36 3.06
CA ASP A 67 1.16 3.56 4.22
C ASP A 67 1.61 5.02 4.35
N LEU A 68 1.96 5.66 3.24
CA LEU A 68 2.37 7.07 3.24
C LEU A 68 1.22 8.00 3.62
N ASP A 69 0.02 7.76 3.09
CA ASP A 69 -1.19 8.51 3.45
C ASP A 69 -1.53 8.33 4.93
N LEU A 70 -1.48 7.08 5.42
CA LEU A 70 -1.74 6.73 6.82
C LEU A 70 -0.75 7.37 7.80
N SER A 71 0.48 7.65 7.36
CA SER A 71 1.49 8.28 8.20
C SER A 71 1.15 9.74 8.55
N GLY A 72 0.28 10.39 7.77
CA GLY A 72 -0.07 11.81 7.93
C GLY A 72 1.03 12.80 7.53
N TRP A 73 2.20 12.34 7.09
CA TRP A 73 3.30 13.20 6.61
C TRP A 73 3.19 13.52 5.12
N PHE A 74 2.54 12.66 4.35
CA PHE A 74 2.48 12.74 2.90
C PHE A 74 1.06 12.97 2.41
N ARG A 75 0.95 13.64 1.27
CA ARG A 75 -0.29 13.72 0.49
C ARG A 75 -0.04 12.98 -0.80
N VAL A 76 -0.59 11.78 -0.93
CA VAL A 76 -0.42 10.99 -2.14
C VAL A 76 -1.26 11.61 -3.26
N LEU A 77 -0.63 11.86 -4.40
CA LEU A 77 -1.31 12.43 -5.57
C LEU A 77 -2.16 11.37 -6.26
N ASP A 78 -3.36 11.77 -6.69
CA ASP A 78 -4.27 10.93 -7.47
C ASP A 78 -3.62 10.48 -8.77
N ARG A 79 -3.70 9.17 -9.07
CA ARG A 79 -3.09 8.58 -10.26
C ARG A 79 -3.69 9.09 -11.57
N SER A 80 -4.93 9.58 -11.55
CA SER A 80 -5.57 10.19 -12.73
C SER A 80 -4.87 11.46 -13.22
N ALA A 81 -4.10 12.12 -12.36
CA ALA A 81 -3.27 13.26 -12.75
C ALA A 81 -1.99 12.85 -13.48
N TYR A 82 -1.56 11.58 -13.41
CA TYR A 82 -0.23 11.19 -13.87
C TYR A 82 -0.13 11.28 -15.40
N LEU A 83 0.89 11.99 -15.88
CA LEU A 83 1.08 12.26 -17.31
C LEU A 83 1.89 11.17 -18.03
N GLU A 84 2.36 10.16 -17.28
CA GLU A 84 3.19 9.07 -17.81
C GLU A 84 2.47 7.72 -17.70
N GLN A 85 2.67 6.87 -18.72
CA GLN A 85 2.22 5.49 -18.67
C GLN A 85 3.27 4.62 -17.97
N PRO A 86 2.95 3.96 -16.83
CA PRO A 86 3.95 3.25 -16.02
C PRO A 86 4.72 2.17 -16.76
N GLN A 87 4.07 1.44 -17.68
CA GLN A 87 4.72 0.36 -18.44
C GLN A 87 5.67 0.87 -19.54
N ARG A 88 5.54 2.13 -19.96
CA ARG A 88 6.39 2.75 -20.99
C ARG A 88 7.44 3.67 -20.41
N SER A 89 7.17 4.24 -19.24
CA SER A 89 8.07 5.15 -18.56
C SER A 89 9.18 4.39 -17.86
N GLY A 90 10.41 4.90 -17.90
CA GLY A 90 11.53 4.27 -17.22
C GLY A 90 11.51 4.43 -15.71
N ILE A 91 12.45 3.76 -15.07
CA ILE A 91 12.57 3.74 -13.60
C ILE A 91 13.87 4.40 -13.13
N THR A 92 14.78 4.75 -14.05
CA THR A 92 16.04 5.42 -13.74
C THR A 92 16.10 6.83 -14.36
N ILE A 93 16.99 7.67 -13.84
CA ILE A 93 17.17 9.04 -14.31
C ILE A 93 17.57 9.02 -15.80
N GLY A 94 16.91 9.87 -16.60
CA GLY A 94 17.12 9.95 -18.05
C GLY A 94 16.15 9.08 -18.87
N GLU A 95 15.41 8.17 -18.23
CA GLU A 95 14.40 7.35 -18.91
C GLU A 95 12.96 7.89 -18.74
N PHE A 96 12.81 9.01 -18.03
CA PHE A 96 11.54 9.72 -17.80
C PHE A 96 11.80 11.20 -17.54
N ASP A 97 10.74 12.02 -17.56
CA ASP A 97 10.86 13.48 -17.43
C ASP A 97 10.28 13.96 -16.10
N PHE A 98 11.14 14.55 -15.25
CA PHE A 98 10.72 15.13 -13.97
C PHE A 98 9.67 16.24 -14.13
N ARG A 99 9.64 16.93 -15.28
CA ARG A 99 8.67 18.01 -15.54
C ARG A 99 7.24 17.51 -15.53
N ASN A 100 6.99 16.28 -16.02
CA ASN A 100 5.68 15.64 -16.00
C ASN A 100 5.14 15.54 -14.56
N TRP A 101 6.01 15.27 -13.60
CA TRP A 101 5.68 15.11 -12.20
C TRP A 101 5.58 16.46 -11.47
N SER A 102 6.49 17.39 -11.75
CA SER A 102 6.40 18.75 -11.18
C SER A 102 5.14 19.49 -11.63
N THR A 103 4.67 19.26 -12.87
CA THR A 103 3.46 19.88 -13.43
C THR A 103 2.21 19.52 -12.64
N ILE A 104 2.15 18.31 -12.09
CA ILE A 104 1.02 17.83 -11.29
C ILE A 104 1.21 18.11 -9.79
N GLY A 105 2.24 18.87 -9.43
CA GLY A 105 2.55 19.27 -8.06
C GLY A 105 3.22 18.18 -7.22
N ALA A 106 3.89 17.20 -7.84
CA ALA A 106 4.66 16.21 -7.10
C ALA A 106 6.00 16.81 -6.64
N GLU A 107 6.29 16.72 -5.34
CA GLU A 107 7.60 17.06 -4.78
C GLU A 107 8.44 15.78 -4.61
N GLY A 108 7.80 14.66 -4.24
CA GLY A 108 8.39 13.32 -4.25
C GLY A 108 7.82 12.44 -5.36
N LEU A 109 8.64 11.50 -5.83
CA LEU A 109 8.21 10.51 -6.80
C LEU A 109 8.75 9.13 -6.45
N VAL A 110 7.86 8.16 -6.32
CA VAL A 110 8.21 6.74 -6.25
C VAL A 110 8.00 6.11 -7.62
N LYS A 111 9.07 5.52 -8.16
CA LYS A 111 9.01 4.64 -9.33
C LYS A 111 9.64 3.31 -9.00
N GLY A 112 9.27 2.29 -9.75
CA GLY A 112 9.89 0.99 -9.61
C GLY A 112 9.59 0.08 -10.76
N GLY A 113 10.31 -1.03 -10.79
CA GLY A 113 10.07 -2.11 -11.71
C GLY A 113 10.06 -3.45 -11.00
N PHE A 114 9.41 -4.43 -11.60
CA PHE A 114 9.39 -5.79 -11.08
C PHE A 114 9.63 -6.79 -12.20
N SER A 115 10.14 -7.97 -11.85
CA SER A 115 10.19 -9.12 -12.74
C SER A 115 9.76 -10.37 -12.00
N LEU A 116 9.05 -11.25 -12.71
CA LEU A 116 8.57 -12.53 -12.21
C LEU A 116 9.20 -13.68 -13.00
N GLN A 117 9.79 -14.63 -12.28
CA GLN A 117 10.29 -15.88 -12.85
C GLN A 117 9.66 -17.04 -12.08
N GLY A 118 8.54 -17.56 -12.61
CA GLY A 118 7.67 -18.44 -11.82
C GLY A 118 7.09 -17.68 -10.63
N ASP A 119 7.31 -18.18 -9.42
CA ASP A 119 6.91 -17.51 -8.17
C ASP A 119 7.97 -16.54 -7.63
N ASP A 120 9.19 -16.54 -8.19
CA ASP A 120 10.25 -15.65 -7.74
C ASP A 120 10.01 -14.23 -8.24
N LEU A 121 9.97 -13.30 -7.29
CA LEU A 121 9.72 -11.89 -7.51
C LEU A 121 10.99 -11.11 -7.22
N THR A 122 11.44 -10.33 -8.20
CA THR A 122 12.44 -9.28 -8.00
C THR A 122 11.77 -7.92 -8.17
N VAL A 123 12.03 -7.00 -7.24
CA VAL A 123 11.44 -5.65 -7.23
C VAL A 123 12.54 -4.63 -7.04
N GLU A 124 12.58 -3.62 -7.89
CA GLU A 124 13.41 -2.44 -7.74
C GLU A 124 12.53 -1.23 -7.46
N LEU A 125 12.79 -0.53 -6.36
CA LEU A 125 12.06 0.66 -5.95
C LEU A 125 13.02 1.83 -5.78
N ARG A 126 12.60 3.00 -6.23
CA ARG A 126 13.36 4.23 -6.19
C ARG A 126 12.48 5.38 -5.71
N LEU A 127 13.06 6.22 -4.87
CA LEU A 127 12.48 7.48 -4.41
C LEU A 127 13.31 8.61 -5.03
N PHE A 128 12.62 9.56 -5.64
CA PHE A 128 13.21 10.74 -6.22
C PHE A 128 12.68 12.02 -5.57
N ASP A 129 13.56 13.01 -5.51
CA ASP A 129 13.20 14.42 -5.33
C ASP A 129 12.94 15.00 -6.73
N VAL A 130 11.71 15.44 -6.97
CA VAL A 130 11.28 15.94 -8.28
C VAL A 130 11.89 17.32 -8.55
N PHE A 131 11.99 18.18 -7.54
CA PHE A 131 12.52 19.53 -7.70
C PHE A 131 14.01 19.52 -8.02
N GLN A 132 14.78 18.71 -7.31
CA GLN A 132 16.22 18.56 -7.51
C GLN A 132 16.57 17.57 -8.62
N SER A 133 15.58 16.87 -9.20
CA SER A 133 15.78 15.84 -10.23
C SER A 133 16.82 14.78 -9.82
N LYS A 134 16.80 14.38 -8.54
CA LYS A 134 17.80 13.47 -7.96
C LYS A 134 17.14 12.24 -7.35
N GLN A 135 17.86 11.13 -7.36
CA GLN A 135 17.47 9.93 -6.61
C GLN A 135 17.88 10.10 -5.14
N ILE A 136 16.93 9.90 -4.23
CA ILE A 136 17.17 9.87 -2.78
C ILE A 136 17.50 8.43 -2.35
N VAL A 137 16.67 7.47 -2.79
CA VAL A 137 16.82 6.04 -2.43
C VAL A 137 16.66 5.17 -3.66
N GLY A 138 17.44 4.09 -3.74
CA GLY A 138 17.23 2.99 -4.65
C GLY A 138 17.49 1.66 -3.95
N LYS A 139 16.53 0.73 -3.97
CA LYS A 139 16.67 -0.59 -3.35
C LYS A 139 16.16 -1.69 -4.26
N LYS A 140 16.82 -2.84 -4.18
CA LYS A 140 16.42 -4.09 -4.83
C LYS A 140 16.00 -5.10 -3.77
N TYR A 141 14.86 -5.72 -4.00
CA TYR A 141 14.27 -6.74 -3.14
C TYR A 141 14.06 -8.01 -3.95
N THR A 142 14.22 -9.15 -3.28
CA THR A 142 13.89 -10.47 -3.81
C THR A 142 12.95 -11.17 -2.84
N GLY A 143 12.04 -11.99 -3.37
CA GLY A 143 11.07 -12.70 -2.58
C GLY A 143 10.15 -13.56 -3.46
N LYS A 144 9.00 -13.94 -2.90
CA LYS A 144 7.95 -14.61 -3.67
C LYS A 144 6.88 -13.61 -4.08
N ALA A 145 6.16 -13.89 -5.17
CA ALA A 145 5.07 -13.05 -5.65
C ALA A 145 4.07 -12.71 -4.55
N LYS A 146 3.70 -13.68 -3.70
CA LYS A 146 2.78 -13.50 -2.56
C LYS A 146 3.27 -12.52 -1.48
N ASP A 147 4.58 -12.27 -1.41
CA ASP A 147 5.19 -11.43 -0.37
C ASP A 147 5.33 -9.96 -0.78
N PHE A 148 4.73 -9.55 -1.92
CA PHE A 148 4.88 -8.20 -2.48
C PHE A 148 4.51 -7.09 -1.48
N ARG A 149 3.49 -7.30 -0.64
CA ARG A 149 3.07 -6.31 0.37
C ARG A 149 4.15 -6.05 1.41
N ARG A 150 4.85 -7.11 1.85
CA ARG A 150 5.96 -6.98 2.79
C ARG A 150 7.11 -6.17 2.20
N ILE A 151 7.37 -6.31 0.89
CA ILE A 151 8.36 -5.47 0.19
C ILE A 151 7.90 -4.01 0.17
N ALA A 152 6.63 -3.77 -0.15
CA ALA A 152 6.04 -2.43 -0.17
C ALA A 152 6.13 -1.72 1.19
N HIS A 153 5.70 -2.37 2.28
CA HIS A 153 5.79 -1.82 3.64
C HIS A 153 7.22 -1.42 4.02
N LYS A 154 8.21 -2.28 3.72
CA LYS A 154 9.63 -1.98 3.97
C LYS A 154 10.11 -0.73 3.23
N PHE A 155 9.62 -0.52 2.00
CA PHE A 155 10.00 0.65 1.24
C PHE A 155 9.26 1.91 1.71
N ALA A 156 8.00 1.80 2.13
CA ALA A 156 7.29 2.90 2.77
C ALA A 156 7.98 3.36 4.06
N ASP A 157 8.41 2.43 4.90
CA ASP A 157 9.20 2.73 6.10
C ASP A 157 10.52 3.42 5.77
N GLU A 158 11.18 3.03 4.68
CA GLU A 158 12.40 3.69 4.20
C GLU A 158 12.12 5.12 3.74
N ILE A 159 11.02 5.36 3.01
CA ILE A 159 10.62 6.72 2.63
C ILE A 159 10.39 7.55 3.89
N ILE A 160 9.59 7.07 4.84
CA ILE A 160 9.30 7.78 6.09
C ILE A 160 10.60 8.08 6.86
N LEU A 161 11.54 7.14 6.91
CA LEU A 161 12.85 7.35 7.54
C LEU A 161 13.63 8.49 6.88
N GLN A 162 13.68 8.57 5.55
CA GLN A 162 14.38 9.65 4.85
C GLN A 162 13.77 11.03 5.13
N PHE A 163 12.44 11.11 5.33
CA PHE A 163 11.75 12.37 5.59
C PHE A 163 11.74 12.78 7.07
N THR A 164 11.69 11.81 7.99
CA THR A 164 11.49 12.07 9.43
C THR A 164 12.74 11.82 10.28
N GLY A 165 13.74 11.10 9.76
CA GLY A 165 14.88 10.61 10.52
C GLY A 165 14.56 9.46 11.49
N VAL A 166 13.29 9.00 11.54
CA VAL A 166 12.82 7.94 12.43
C VAL A 166 12.27 6.77 11.60
N PRO A 167 12.54 5.50 11.96
CA PRO A 167 11.98 4.34 11.25
C PRO A 167 10.44 4.36 11.24
N GLY A 168 9.84 4.06 10.09
CA GLY A 168 8.39 3.93 9.96
C GLY A 168 7.82 2.71 10.69
N PRO A 169 6.52 2.72 11.03
CA PRO A 169 5.88 1.64 11.80
C PRO A 169 5.33 0.49 10.94
N PHE A 170 5.36 0.54 9.61
CA PHE A 170 4.56 -0.33 8.75
C PHE A 170 5.09 -1.76 8.60
N ASN A 171 6.35 -1.99 8.96
CA ASN A 171 6.91 -3.35 9.10
C ASN A 171 6.77 -3.90 10.55
N THR A 172 6.04 -3.22 11.45
CA THR A 172 5.76 -3.71 12.81
C THR A 172 4.53 -4.62 12.84
N ARG A 173 4.43 -5.47 13.87
CA ARG A 173 3.25 -6.33 14.10
C ARG A 173 2.54 -5.88 15.36
N ILE A 174 1.24 -5.58 15.25
CA ILE A 174 0.40 -5.26 16.41
C ILE A 174 -0.27 -6.56 16.88
N ALA A 175 -0.04 -6.93 18.14
CA ALA A 175 -0.81 -7.99 18.79
C ALA A 175 -2.01 -7.36 19.50
N TYR A 176 -3.22 -7.90 19.28
CA TYR A 176 -4.45 -7.48 19.95
C TYR A 176 -5.16 -8.69 20.53
N VAL A 177 -5.72 -8.54 21.74
CA VAL A 177 -6.55 -9.55 22.41
C VAL A 177 -7.95 -8.97 22.55
N SER A 178 -8.94 -9.59 21.90
CA SER A 178 -10.35 -9.30 22.13
C SER A 178 -10.88 -10.30 23.15
N SER A 179 -11.45 -9.80 24.24
CA SER A 179 -12.22 -10.62 25.19
C SER A 179 -13.67 -10.77 24.74
#